data_AF-A0A7K1DNW7-F1
#
_entry.id   AF-A0A7K1DNW7-F1
#
_cell.length_a   1.000
_cell.length_b   1.000
_cell.length_c   1.000
_cell.angle_alpha   90.00
_cell.angle_beta   90.00
_cell.angle_gamma   90.00
#
_symmetry.space_group_name_H-M   'P 1'
#
loop_
_entity.id
_entity.type
_entity.pdbx_description
1 polymer ?
#
loop_
_entity_poly.entity_id
_entity_poly.type
_entity_poly.pdbx_seq_one_letter_code
_entity_poly.pdbx_strand_id
1 'polypeptide(L)' 'MLSNLDDFPIHQTSEPMRHVATSDRNFYDRYYFNGFNHDGTVMFVCGLGVYPNLGVIDAYLLVFHEGQQRVVRASG' A
#
# COMPACT_ATOMS: atom_id res chain seq x y z
N MET A 1 6.44 10.26 19.26
CA MET A 1 7.03 11.36 18.46
C MET A 1 5.99 11.79 17.44
N LEU A 2 5.75 13.10 17.33
CA LEU A 2 4.82 13.66 16.34
C LEU A 2 5.45 13.61 14.94
N SER A 3 4.60 13.51 13.93
CA SER A 3 4.93 13.56 12.51
C SER A 3 4.54 14.91 11.92
N ASN A 4 5.06 15.25 10.74
CA ASN A 4 4.66 16.49 10.05
C ASN A 4 3.16 16.56 9.75
N LEU A 5 2.48 15.41 9.64
CA LEU A 5 1.04 15.38 9.40
C LEU A 5 0.23 15.80 10.63
N ASP A 6 0.84 15.82 11.82
CA ASP A 6 0.16 16.17 13.07
C ASP A 6 -0.18 17.66 13.19
N ASP A 7 0.39 18.52 12.34
CA ASP A 7 0.07 19.96 12.30
C ASP A 7 -1.15 20.28 11.42
N PHE A 8 -1.68 19.28 10.70
CA PHE A 8 -2.83 19.45 9.80
C PHE A 8 -4.09 18.85 10.41
N PRO A 9 -5.28 19.44 10.21
CA PRO A 9 -6.54 18.95 10.76
C PRO A 9 -7.09 17.76 9.94
N ILE A 10 -6.33 16.66 9.87
CA ILE A 10 -6.64 15.47 9.07
C ILE A 10 -6.59 14.16 9.88
N HIS A 11 -6.49 14.25 11.21
CA HIS A 11 -6.49 13.09 12.09
C HIS A 11 -7.83 12.35 12.07
N GLN A 12 -7.74 11.03 12.19
CA GLN A 12 -8.90 10.17 12.35
C GLN A 12 -9.47 10.16 13.79
N THR A 13 -8.67 10.51 14.79
CA THR A 13 -9.03 10.57 16.22
C THR A 13 -8.27 11.71 16.91
N SER A 14 -8.38 11.82 18.24
CA SER A 14 -7.55 12.74 19.04
C SER A 14 -6.09 12.29 19.22
N GLU A 15 -5.72 11.11 18.72
CA GLU A 15 -4.37 10.57 18.82
C GLU A 15 -3.46 11.09 17.69
N PRO A 16 -2.11 11.03 17.83
CA PRO A 16 -1.20 11.38 16.77
C PRO A 16 -1.43 10.56 15.49
N MET A 17 -1.11 11.09 14.31
CA MET A 17 -1.34 10.49 12.98
C MET A 17 -0.80 9.06 12.83
N ARG A 18 0.24 8.70 13.59
CA ARG A 18 0.79 7.33 13.60
C ARG A 18 -0.11 6.29 14.28
N HIS A 19 -1.11 6.73 15.06
CA HIS A 19 -2.06 5.89 15.76
C HIS A 19 -3.38 5.85 15.01
N VAL A 20 -3.82 4.62 14.70
CA VAL A 20 -5.08 4.38 14.01
C VAL A 20 -6.21 4.25 15.02
N ALA A 21 -7.43 4.58 14.62
CA ALA A 21 -8.61 4.65 15.48
C ALA A 21 -9.04 3.29 16.04
N THR A 22 -8.66 2.21 15.37
CA THR A 22 -9.10 0.84 15.64
C THR A 22 -7.92 -0.05 16.00
N SER A 23 -8.14 -1.04 16.85
CA SER A 23 -7.18 -2.13 17.09
C SER A 23 -7.25 -3.24 16.03
N ASP A 24 -8.11 -3.11 15.01
CA ASP A 24 -8.21 -4.10 13.94
C ASP A 24 -6.87 -4.23 13.21
N ARG A 25 -6.34 -5.46 13.19
CA ARG A 25 -5.10 -5.77 12.48
C ARG A 25 -5.19 -5.57 10.97
N ASN A 26 -6.39 -5.54 10.41
CA ASN A 26 -6.62 -5.35 8.98
C ASN A 26 -6.76 -3.87 8.58
N PHE A 27 -6.50 -2.91 9.49
CA PHE A 27 -6.35 -1.52 9.09
C PHE A 27 -5.04 -1.36 8.29
N TYR A 28 -5.13 -0.80 7.09
CA TYR A 28 -3.97 -0.51 6.25
C TYR A 28 -4.17 0.72 5.38
N ASP A 29 -3.06 1.38 5.09
CA ASP A 29 -2.95 2.29 3.96
C ASP A 29 -2.31 1.55 2.78
N ARG A 30 -2.71 1.88 1.55
CA ARG A 30 -2.23 1.18 0.36
C ARG A 30 -1.98 2.10 -0.81
N TYR A 31 -0.81 1.94 -1.42
CA TYR A 31 -0.56 2.37 -2.79
C TYR A 31 -0.96 1.26 -3.75
N TYR A 32 -1.66 1.64 -4.83
CA TYR A 32 -2.01 0.75 -5.93
C TYR A 32 -1.78 1.49 -7.24
N PHE A 33 -1.03 0.87 -8.14
CA PHE A 33 -0.82 1.38 -9.49
C PHE A 33 -0.93 0.23 -10.48
N ASN A 34 -1.58 0.50 -11.61
CA ASN A 34 -1.59 -0.42 -12.73
C ASN A 34 -1.42 0.35 -14.03
N GLY A 35 -0.92 -0.36 -15.04
CA GLY A 35 -0.79 0.17 -16.38
C GLY A 35 -0.77 -0.94 -17.41
N PHE A 36 -1.13 -0.61 -18.64
CA PHE A 36 -1.12 -1.52 -19.77
C PHE A 36 -0.83 -0.75 -21.06
N ASN A 37 -0.30 -1.44 -22.06
CA ASN A 37 -0.14 -0.87 -23.39
C ASN A 37 -1.43 -1.00 -24.21
N HIS A 38 -1.54 -0.25 -25.30
CA HIS A 38 -2.79 -0.13 -26.05
C HIS A 38 -3.30 -1.46 -26.64
N ASP A 39 -2.39 -2.35 -27.05
CA ASP A 39 -2.72 -3.66 -27.60
C ASP A 39 -2.95 -4.75 -26.53
N GLY A 40 -2.75 -4.43 -25.24
CA GLY A 40 -2.97 -5.33 -24.12
C GLY A 40 -1.95 -6.47 -23.98
N THR A 41 -0.86 -6.46 -24.73
CA THR A 41 0.19 -7.50 -24.65
C THR A 41 1.06 -7.37 -23.40
N VAL A 42 1.11 -6.18 -22.80
CA VAL A 42 1.84 -5.85 -21.56
C VAL A 42 0.88 -5.24 -20.55
N MET A 43 0.93 -5.73 -19.31
CA MET A 43 0.31 -5.05 -18.16
C MET A 43 1.24 -5.16 -16.95
N PHE A 44 1.19 -4.18 -16.06
CA PHE A 44 1.72 -4.32 -14.71
C PHE A 44 0.70 -3.92 -13.66
N VAL A 45 0.86 -4.49 -12.47
CA VAL A 45 0.19 -4.06 -11.25
C VAL A 45 1.23 -4.04 -10.14
N CYS A 46 1.33 -2.94 -9.41
CA CYS A 46 2.14 -2.88 -8.21
C CYS A 46 1.35 -2.26 -7.06
N GLY A 47 1.74 -2.63 -5.86
CA GLY A 47 1.19 -2.04 -4.67
C GLY A 47 2.14 -2.16 -3.49
N LEU A 48 1.89 -1.31 -2.50
CA LEU A 48 2.59 -1.29 -1.22
C LEU A 48 1.54 -1.09 -0.12
N GLY A 49 1.51 -1.98 0.86
CA GLY A 49 0.64 -1.90 2.03
C GLY A 49 1.43 -1.56 3.28
N VAL A 50 0.91 -0.64 4.09
CA VAL A 50 1.44 -0.34 5.43
C VAL A 50 0.38 -0.70 6.45
N TYR A 51 0.72 -1.56 7.40
CA TYR A 51 -0.21 -2.10 8.40
C TYR A 51 0.25 -1.68 9.81
N PRO A 52 -0.19 -0.52 10.33
CA PRO A 52 0.31 0.03 11.59
C PRO A 52 0.14 -0.92 12.78
N ASN A 53 -0.99 -1.62 12.86
CA ASN A 53 -1.30 -2.54 13.95
C ASN A 53 -0.57 -3.88 13.86
N LEU A 54 -0.18 -4.31 12.65
CA LEU A 54 0.62 -5.52 12.46
C LEU A 54 2.12 -5.23 12.52
N GLY A 55 2.54 -3.98 12.31
CA GLY A 55 3.94 -3.60 12.21
C GLY A 55 4.62 -4.17 10.96
N VAL A 56 3.84 -4.40 9.88
CA VAL A 56 4.32 -5.00 8.62
C VAL A 56 4.16 -3.99 7.50
N ILE A 57 5.12 -4.00 6.57
CA ILE A 57 4.98 -3.39 5.26
C ILE A 57 5.11 -4.50 4.21
N ASP A 58 4.16 -4.59 3.28
CA ASP A 58 4.23 -5.50 2.14
C ASP A 58 4.28 -4.75 0.82
N ALA A 59 4.81 -5.42 -0.21
CA ALA A 59 4.79 -4.91 -1.56
C ALA A 59 4.74 -6.04 -2.59
N TYR A 60 4.25 -5.72 -3.79
CA TYR A 60 4.26 -6.63 -4.93
C TYR A 60 4.45 -5.90 -6.25
N LEU A 61 4.98 -6.62 -7.23
CA LEU A 61 4.96 -6.24 -8.64
C LEU A 61 4.57 -7.47 -9.46
N LEU A 62 3.46 -7.35 -10.18
CA LEU A 62 3.03 -8.26 -11.22
C LEU A 62 3.35 -7.64 -12.58
N VAL A 63 3.95 -8.41 -13.47
CA VAL A 63 4.08 -8.10 -14.89
C VAL A 63 3.44 -9.22 -15.70
N PHE A 64 2.52 -8.84 -16.56
CA PHE A 64 1.98 -9.68 -17.62
C PHE A 64 2.64 -9.29 -18.94
N HIS A 65 3.10 -10.28 -19.70
CA HIS A 65 3.65 -10.12 -21.04
C HIS A 65 3.30 -11.34 -21.89
N GLU A 66 2.60 -11.14 -23.01
CA GLU A 66 2.33 -12.18 -24.02
C GLU A 66 1.78 -13.50 -23.43
N GLY A 67 0.78 -13.41 -22.55
CA GLY A 67 0.14 -14.59 -21.94
C GLY A 67 0.85 -15.16 -20.70
N GLN A 68 2.00 -14.58 -20.30
CA GLN A 68 2.76 -15.02 -19.14
C GLN A 68 2.68 -13.99 -18.01
N GLN A 69 2.43 -14.44 -16.78
CA GLN A 69 2.47 -13.61 -15.57
C GLN A 69 3.72 -13.92 -14.75
N ARG A 70 4.41 -12.87 -14.30
CA ARG A 70 5.53 -12.96 -13.35
C ARG A 70 5.23 -12.05 -12.17
N VAL A 71 5.42 -12.57 -10.96
CA VAL A 71 5.10 -11.85 -9.73
C VAL A 71 6.29 -11.92 -8.79
N VAL A 72 6.69 -10.77 -8.26
CA VAL A 72 7.59 -10.66 -7.11
C VAL A 72 6.84 -10.06 -5.94
N ARG A 73 7.18 -10.51 -4.72
CA ARG A 73 6.61 -10.03 -3.47
C ARG A 73 7.75 -9.69 -2.51
N ALA A 74 7.54 -8.67 -1.71
CA ALA A 74 8.45 -8.25 -0.65
C ALA A 74 7.66 -7.98 0.63
N SER A 75 8.31 -8.17 1.77
CA SER A 75 7.81 -7.81 3.09
C SER A 75 8.98 -7.25 3.89
N GLY A 76 8.70 -6.23 4.71
CA GLY A 76 9.62 -5.64 5.68
C GLY A 76 8.96 -5.44 7.03
#